data_AF-S7I8D8-F1
#
_entry.id   AF-S7I8D8-F1
#
_cell.length_a   1.000
_cell.length_b   1.000
_cell.length_c   1.000
_cell.angle_alpha   90.00
_cell.angle_beta   90.00
_cell.angle_gamma   90.00
#
_symmetry.space_group_name_H-M   'P 1'
#
loop_
_entity.id
_entity.type
_entity.pdbx_description
1 polymer ?
#
loop_
_entity_poly.entity_id
_entity_poly.type
_entity_poly.pdbx_seq_one_letter_code
_entity_poly.pdbx_strand_id
1 'polypeptide(L)'
;MSDVSFTQQQREELASALQKFCADELDIELEQFDAWFLLDFVTNKIGPFYYNRGVSDAQSVVERKMLDIADELYQIEKESEF
;
A
#
# COMPACT_ATOMS: atom_id res chain seq x y z
N MET A 1 -6.52 -1.03 6.85
CA MET A 1 -6.68 -0.57 5.46
C MET A 1 -8.07 0.02 5.40
N SER A 2 -8.26 1.26 4.95
CA SER A 2 -9.58 1.67 4.45
C SER A 2 -10.02 0.61 3.45
N ASP A 3 -11.26 0.13 3.49
CA ASP A 3 -11.71 -0.97 2.63
C ASP A 3 -11.27 -0.72 1.19
N VAL A 4 -10.29 -1.50 0.71
CA VAL A 4 -9.78 -1.33 -0.66
C VAL A 4 -10.82 -1.91 -1.59
N SER A 5 -11.71 -1.04 -2.07
CA SER A 5 -12.69 -1.37 -3.09
C SER A 5 -12.21 -0.83 -4.44
N PHE A 6 -11.98 -1.72 -5.40
CA PHE A 6 -11.78 -1.32 -6.78
C PHE A 6 -13.13 -1.01 -7.43
N THR A 7 -13.15 -0.06 -8.38
CA THR A 7 -14.30 0.06 -9.29
C THR A 7 -14.42 -1.21 -10.13
N GLN A 8 -15.59 -1.46 -10.72
CA GLN A 8 -15.77 -2.61 -11.60
C GLN A 8 -14.76 -2.61 -12.75
N GLN A 9 -14.53 -1.45 -13.38
CA GLN A 9 -13.55 -1.29 -14.44
C GLN A 9 -12.12 -1.63 -13.96
N GLN A 10 -11.71 -1.11 -12.81
CA GLN A 10 -10.39 -1.42 -12.23
C GLN A 10 -10.26 -2.92 -11.94
N ARG A 11 -11.32 -3.54 -11.43
CA ARG A 11 -11.33 -4.98 -11.15
C ARG A 11 -11.16 -5.80 -12.43
N GLU A 12 -11.84 -5.42 -13.51
CA GLU A 12 -11.70 -6.06 -14.82
C GLU A 12 -10.29 -5.90 -15.39
N GLU A 13 -9.71 -4.70 -15.32
CA GLU A 13 -8.33 -4.42 -15.77
C GLU A 13 -7.30 -5.25 -15.00
N LEU A 14 -7.41 -5.27 -13.66
CA LEU A 14 -6.51 -6.03 -12.79
C LEU A 14 -6.65 -7.54 -12.98
N ALA A 15 -7.88 -8.04 -13.12
CA ALA A 15 -8.11 -9.45 -13.40
C ALA A 15 -7.54 -9.88 -14.76
N SER A 16 -7.71 -9.04 -15.79
CA SER A 16 -7.13 -9.31 -17.12
C SER A 16 -5.60 -9.37 -17.07
N ALA A 17 -4.96 -8.51 -16.28
CA ALA A 17 -3.53 -8.56 -16.05
C ALA A 17 -3.10 -9.88 -15.37
N LEU A 18 -3.86 -10.38 -14.39
CA LEU A 18 -3.61 -11.68 -13.75
C LEU A 18 -3.79 -12.85 -14.72
N GLN A 19 -4.85 -12.83 -15.53
CA GLN A 19 -5.07 -13.87 -16.56
C GLN A 19 -3.89 -13.93 -17.52
N LYS A 20 -3.46 -12.77 -18.02
CA LYS A 20 -2.33 -12.67 -18.95
C LYS A 20 -1.04 -13.20 -18.32
N PHE A 21 -0.71 -12.78 -17.10
CA PHE A 21 0.48 -13.26 -16.41
C PHE A 21 0.45 -14.77 -16.20
N CYS A 22 -0.70 -15.33 -15.78
CA CYS A 22 -0.82 -16.77 -15.55
C CYS A 22 -0.71 -17.58 -16.85
N ALA A 23 -1.28 -17.09 -17.95
CA ALA A 23 -1.15 -17.74 -19.25
C ALA A 23 0.29 -17.66 -19.77
N ASP A 24 0.89 -16.46 -19.77
CA ASP A 24 2.20 -16.22 -20.38
C ASP A 24 3.35 -16.87 -19.58
N GLU A 25 3.30 -16.81 -18.25
CA GLU A 25 4.44 -17.20 -17.38
C GLU A 25 4.25 -18.56 -16.70
N LEU A 26 2.99 -19.00 -16.52
CA LEU A 26 2.67 -20.21 -15.75
C LEU A 26 1.97 -21.29 -16.57
N ASP A 27 1.62 -21.03 -17.84
CA ASP A 27 0.84 -21.92 -18.71
C ASP A 27 -0.52 -22.31 -18.08
N ILE A 28 -1.14 -21.37 -17.35
CA ILE A 28 -2.44 -21.53 -16.70
C ILE A 28 -3.44 -20.56 -17.35
N GLU A 29 -4.43 -21.11 -18.06
CA GLU A 29 -5.58 -20.34 -18.53
C GLU A 29 -6.58 -20.14 -17.38
N LEU A 30 -6.75 -18.89 -16.94
CA LEU A 30 -7.76 -18.51 -15.96
C LEU A 30 -9.00 -17.97 -16.67
N GLU A 31 -10.18 -18.47 -16.30
CA GLU A 31 -11.43 -17.82 -16.67
C GLU A 31 -11.62 -16.50 -15.89
N GLN A 32 -12.55 -15.65 -16.36
CA GLN A 32 -12.75 -14.32 -15.77
C GLN A 32 -13.10 -14.38 -14.28
N PHE A 33 -13.97 -15.31 -13.87
CA PHE A 33 -14.35 -15.46 -12.45
C PHE A 33 -13.20 -15.97 -11.60
N ASP A 34 -12.38 -16.91 -12.10
CA ASP A 34 -11.22 -17.41 -11.39
C ASP A 34 -10.17 -16.32 -11.17
N ALA A 35 -9.94 -15.48 -12.18
CA ALA A 35 -9.08 -14.30 -12.05
C ALA A 35 -9.61 -13.29 -11.03
N TRP A 36 -10.93 -13.12 -10.94
CA TRP A 36 -11.55 -12.26 -9.92
C TRP A 36 -11.38 -12.82 -8.51
N PHE A 37 -11.49 -14.14 -8.34
CA PHE A 37 -11.24 -14.80 -7.05
C PHE A 37 -9.76 -14.70 -6.65
N LEU A 38 -8.85 -14.88 -7.60
CA LEU A 38 -7.43 -14.72 -7.36
C LEU A 38 -7.09 -13.28 -6.96
N LEU A 39 -7.67 -12.30 -7.65
CA LEU A 39 -7.53 -10.88 -7.31
C LEU A 39 -8.04 -10.59 -5.90
N ASP A 40 -9.20 -11.14 -5.52
CA ASP A 40 -9.76 -10.98 -4.18
C ASP A 40 -8.86 -11.63 -3.12
N PHE A 41 -8.31 -12.81 -3.39
CA PHE A 41 -7.38 -13.47 -2.48
C PHE A 41 -6.13 -12.63 -2.25
N VAL A 42 -5.48 -12.19 -3.34
CA VAL A 42 -4.27 -11.35 -3.26
C VAL A 42 -4.59 -10.07 -2.51
N THR A 43 -5.68 -9.39 -2.85
CA THR A 43 -6.07 -8.10 -2.23
C THR A 43 -6.35 -8.25 -0.74
N ASN A 44 -7.13 -9.26 -0.35
CA ASN A 44 -7.60 -9.39 1.03
C ASN A 44 -6.60 -10.10 1.96
N LYS A 45 -5.76 -11.00 1.43
CA LYS A 45 -4.83 -11.81 2.24
C LYS A 45 -3.40 -11.31 2.17
N ILE A 46 -2.95 -10.87 1.00
CA ILE A 46 -1.55 -10.47 0.77
C ILE A 46 -1.43 -8.94 0.82
N GLY A 47 -2.39 -8.20 0.26
CA GLY A 47 -2.43 -6.74 0.21
C GLY A 47 -2.13 -6.04 1.55
N PRO A 48 -2.68 -6.48 2.70
CA PRO A 48 -2.40 -5.85 3.98
C PRO A 48 -0.92 -5.88 4.38
N PHE A 49 -0.15 -6.90 3.99
CA PHE A 49 1.28 -6.96 4.30
C PHE A 49 2.04 -5.83 3.60
N TYR A 50 1.82 -5.66 2.30
CA TYR A 50 2.45 -4.58 1.53
C TYR A 50 1.97 -3.21 1.98
N TYR A 51 0.67 -3.05 2.24
CA TYR A 51 0.10 -1.79 2.71
C TYR A 51 0.68 -1.37 4.06
N ASN A 52 0.69 -2.29 5.04
CA ASN A 52 1.23 -1.99 6.37
C ASN A 52 2.72 -1.65 6.31
N ARG A 53 3.47 -2.31 5.42
CA ARG A 53 4.86 -1.95 5.18
C ARG A 53 5.00 -0.53 4.63
N GLY A 54 4.20 -0.18 3.62
CA GLY A 54 4.18 1.18 3.06
C GLY A 54 3.79 2.24 4.08
N VAL A 55 2.81 1.96 4.96
CA VAL A 55 2.45 2.84 6.07
C VAL A 55 3.61 3.02 7.05
N SER A 56 4.30 1.94 7.41
CA SER A 56 5.46 2.00 8.31
C SER A 56 6.63 2.78 7.71
N ASP A 57 6.89 2.62 6.41
CA ASP A 57 7.91 3.37 5.69
C ASP A 57 7.55 4.87 5.65
N ALA A 58 6.27 5.21 5.45
CA ALA A 58 5.79 6.59 5.49
C ALA A 58 5.90 7.20 6.90
N GLN A 59 5.54 6.46 7.95
CA GLN A 59 5.72 6.87 9.34
C GLN A 59 7.18 7.21 9.63
N SER A 60 8.11 6.36 9.20
CA SER A 60 9.54 6.58 9.38
C SER A 60 10.04 7.89 8.75
N VAL A 61 9.48 8.29 7.59
CA VAL A 61 9.80 9.57 6.94
C VAL A 61 9.29 10.74 7.78
N VAL A 62 8.06 10.64 8.27
CA VAL A 62 7.43 11.68 9.10
C VAL A 62 8.16 11.85 10.42
N GLU A 63 8.51 10.74 11.09
CA GLU A 63 9.24 10.75 12.36
C GLU A 63 10.57 11.47 12.24
N ARG A 64 11.34 11.21 11.18
CA ARG A 64 12.61 11.93 10.93
C ARG A 64 12.40 13.44 10.81
N LYS A 65 11.40 13.85 10.03
CA LYS A 65 11.08 15.28 9.86
C LYS A 65 10.61 15.93 11.16
N MET A 66 9.88 15.20 12.00
CA MET A 66 9.44 15.70 13.30
C MET A 66 10.62 15.91 14.25
N LEU A 67 11.63 15.06 14.20
CA LEU A 67 12.88 15.27 14.95
C LEU A 67 13.60 16.54 14.47
N ASP A 68 13.73 16.74 13.15
CA ASP A 68 14.33 17.96 12.60
C ASP A 68 13.59 19.22 13.08
N ILE A 69 12.25 19.18 13.05
CA ILE A 69 11.40 20.28 13.54
C ILE A 69 11.60 20.51 15.04
N ALA A 70 11.68 19.45 15.85
CA ALA A 70 11.90 19.56 17.29
C ALA A 70 13.25 20.23 17.61
N ASP A 71 14.30 19.86 16.86
CA ASP A 71 15.63 20.45 17.01
C ASP A 71 15.62 21.95 16.62
N GLU A 72 14.96 22.32 15.52
CA GLU A 72 14.81 23.72 15.11
C GLU A 72 14.04 24.56 16.15
N LEU A 73 12.98 24.00 16.74
CA LEU A 73 12.22 24.66 17.80
C LEU A 73 13.05 24.86 19.08
N TYR A 74 13.84 23.87 19.47
CA TYR A 74 14.74 23.97 20.62
C TYR A 74 15.80 25.07 20.42
N GLN A 75 16.33 25.22 19.20
CA GLN A 75 17.32 26.26 18.90
C GLN A 75 16.80 27.70 19.04
N ILE A 76 15.49 27.92 18.87
CA ILE A 76 14.87 29.25 18.99
C ILE A 76 14.23 29.48 20.37
N GLU A 77 14.21 28.45 21.22
CA GLU A 77 13.75 28.56 22.60
C GLU A 77 14.61 29.59 23.36
N LYS A 78 13.97 30.38 24.22
CA LYS A 78 14.65 31.40 25.02
C LYS A 78 14.52 31.04 26.48
N GLU A 79 15.65 31.04 27.17
CA GLU A 79 15.67 30.89 28.63
C GLU A 79 14.93 32.07 29.28
N SER A 80 14.08 31.77 30.26
CA SER A 80 13.40 32.74 31.11
C SER A 80 13.83 32.50 32.55
N GLU A 81 14.35 33.54 33.20
CA GLU A 81 14.70 33.52 34.63
C GLU A 81 13.54 33.94 35.55
N PHE A 82 12.35 34.18 34.97
CA PHE A 82 11.11 34.44 35.71
C PHE A 82 10.35 33.16 36.04
#